data_AF-A0A9E0YGN4-F1
#
_entry.id   AF-A0A9E0YGN4-F1
#
_cell.length_a   1.000
_cell.length_b   1.000
_cell.length_c   1.000
_cell.angle_alpha   90.00
_cell.angle_beta   90.00
_cell.angle_gamma   90.00
#
_symmetry.space_group_name_H-M   'P 1'
#
loop_
_entity.id
_entity.type
_entity.pdbx_description
1 polymer ?
#
loop_
_entity_poly.entity_id
_entity_poly.type
_entity_poly.pdbx_seq_one_letter_code
_entity_poly.pdbx_strand_id
1 'polypeptide(L)' 'MNTIIAVPSASPGGLDAPLQSHFGHCDLYTLVTLGNSEILDVQVVPNIPHQQGGCMAPVQ' A
#
# COMPACT_ATOMS: atom_id res chain seq x y z
N MET A 1 18.20 -2.12 11.48
CA MET A 1 17.67 -2.55 10.16
C MET A 1 16.22 -2.11 10.12
N ASN A 2 15.80 -1.47 9.03
CA ASN A 2 14.45 -0.94 8.92
C ASN A 2 13.65 -1.82 7.96
N THR A 3 12.38 -2.05 8.31
CA THR A 3 11.45 -2.83 7.50
C THR A 3 10.33 -1.91 7.04
N ILE A 4 9.98 -1.95 5.76
CA ILE A 4 8.84 -1.21 5.23
C ILE A 4 7.72 -2.21 4.96
N ILE A 5 6.53 -1.93 5.50
CA ILE A 5 5.33 -2.73 5.33
C ILE A 5 4.35 -1.93 4.49
N ALA A 6 3.91 -2.49 3.36
CA ALA A 6 2.85 -1.93 2.54
C ALA A 6 1.50 -2.55 2.92
N VAL A 7 0.53 -1.70 3.28
CA VAL A 7 -0.81 -2.10 3.69
C VAL A 7 -1.83 -1.60 2.66
N PRO A 8 -2.67 -2.47 2.07
CA PRO A 8 -3.74 -2.03 1.17
C PRO A 8 -4.85 -1.39 1.98
N SER A 9 -4.98 -0.07 1.88
CA SER A 9 -5.87 0.74 2.73
C SER A 9 -6.97 1.41 1.92
N ALA A 10 -8.12 1.61 2.55
CA ALA A 10 -9.15 2.51 2.05
C ALA A 10 -8.71 3.98 2.22
N SER A 11 -9.24 4.87 1.38
CA SER A 11 -9.05 6.32 1.53
C SER A 11 -9.55 6.80 2.90
N PRO A 12 -8.81 7.67 3.62
CA PRO A 12 -7.64 8.45 3.19
C PRO A 12 -6.26 7.79 3.45
N GLY A 13 -6.21 6.54 3.88
CA GLY A 13 -4.96 5.89 4.31
C GLY A 13 -4.52 6.24 5.73
N GLY A 14 -3.34 5.79 6.11
CA GLY A 14 -2.79 5.95 7.45
C GLY A 14 -3.10 4.76 8.36
N LEU A 15 -2.65 4.84 9.62
CA LEU A 15 -2.66 3.72 10.56
C LEU A 15 -4.07 3.25 10.94
N ASP A 16 -5.04 4.16 10.93
CA ASP A 16 -6.44 3.87 11.28
C ASP A 16 -7.31 3.54 10.06
N ALA A 17 -6.73 3.53 8.85
CA ALA A 17 -7.48 3.24 7.65
C ALA A 17 -7.93 1.77 7.60
N PRO A 18 -9.19 1.49 7.22
CA PRO A 18 -9.65 0.13 6.99
C PRO A 18 -8.79 -0.59 5.94
N LEU A 19 -8.56 -1.88 6.15
CA LEU A 19 -7.97 -2.75 5.14
C LEU A 19 -8.93 -2.95 3.97
N GLN A 20 -8.39 -2.96 2.75
CA GLN A 20 -9.13 -3.42 1.56
C GLN A 20 -8.66 -4.81 1.13
N SER A 21 -9.62 -5.64 0.72
CA SER A 21 -9.43 -7.08 0.50
C SER A 21 -8.58 -7.43 -0.73
N HIS A 22 -8.46 -6.52 -1.70
CA HIS A 22 -7.70 -6.73 -2.93
C HIS A 22 -6.52 -5.77 -2.99
N PHE A 23 -5.31 -6.31 -2.79
CA PHE A 23 -4.08 -5.53 -2.80
C PHE A 23 -3.91 -4.70 -4.09
N GLY A 24 -4.03 -5.32 -5.27
CA GLY A 24 -3.84 -4.63 -6.55
C GLY A 24 -4.96 -3.65 -6.93
N HIS A 25 -6.09 -3.64 -6.22
CA HIS A 25 -7.26 -2.82 -6.51
C HIS A 25 -7.65 -1.93 -5.34
N CYS A 26 -6.75 -1.72 -4.37
CA CYS A 26 -7.08 -0.86 -3.26
C CYS A 26 -7.10 0.61 -3.66
N ASP A 27 -7.70 1.49 -2.85
CA ASP A 27 -7.68 2.93 -3.10
C ASP A 27 -6.23 3.48 -3.10
N LEU A 28 -5.45 3.04 -2.10
CA LEU A 28 -4.08 3.48 -1.84
C LEU A 28 -3.33 2.48 -0.95
N TYR A 29 -2.02 2.67 -0.81
CA TYR A 29 -1.21 1.95 0.15
C TYR A 29 -0.76 2.86 1.30
N THR A 30 -0.90 2.36 2.52
CA THR A 30 -0.22 2.92 3.70
C THR A 30 1.11 2.20 3.86
N LEU A 31 2.22 2.92 3.76
CA LEU A 31 3.56 2.41 3.96
C LEU A 31 4.01 2.75 5.38
N VAL A 32 4.32 1.73 6.18
CA VAL A 32 4.79 1.89 7.56
C VAL A 32 6.25 1.47 7.63
N THR A 33 7.13 2.39 8.02
CA THR A 33 8.53 2.08 8.29
C THR A 33 8.69 1.72 9.75
N LEU A 34 9.18 0.51 10.02
CA LEU A 34 9.48 0.01 11.36
C LEU A 34 10.99 -0.04 11.59
N GLY A 35 11.41 0.28 12.81
CA GLY A 35 12.78 0.03 13.28
C GLY A 35 12.79 -0.15 14.79
N ASN A 36 13.53 -1.14 15.28
CA ASN A 36 13.61 -1.48 16.71
C ASN A 36 12.22 -1.66 17.37
N SER A 37 11.28 -2.28 16.65
CA SER A 37 9.89 -2.49 17.07
C SER A 37 9.06 -1.20 17.26
N GLU A 38 9.54 -0.07 16.76
CA GLU A 38 8.84 1.21 16.76
C GLU A 38 8.45 1.63 15.34
N ILE A 39 7.36 2.38 15.23
CA ILE A 39 6.98 3.06 13.98
C ILE A 39 7.86 4.29 13.85
N LEU A 40 8.63 4.34 12.76
CA LEU A 40 9.51 5.46 12.44
C LEU A 40 8.88 6.45 11.46
N ASP A 41 8.04 5.97 10.54
CA ASP A 41 7.39 6.80 9.53
C ASP A 41 6.11 6.14 8.98
N VAL A 42 5.16 6.97 8.52
CA VAL A 42 3.92 6.56 7.88
C VAL A 42 3.68 7.42 6.64
N GLN A 43 3.65 6.78 5.48
CA GLN A 43 3.37 7.45 4.21
C GLN A 43 2.13 6.85 3.55
N VAL A 44 1.42 7.69 2.79
CA VAL A 44 0.29 7.26 1.96
C VAL A 44 0.66 7.47 0.50
N VAL A 45 0.57 6.40 -0.29
CA VAL A 45 0.86 6.44 -1.73
C VAL A 45 -0.35 5.93 -2.53
N PRO A 46 -0.75 6.59 -3.63
CA PRO A 46 -1.89 6.16 -4.42
C PRO A 46 -1.63 4.80 -5.06
N ASN A 47 -2.66 3.96 -5.16
CA ASN A 47 -2.59 2.76 -5.98
C ASN A 47 -2.72 3.18 -7.44
N ILE A 48 -1.62 3.12 -8.18
CA ILE A 48 -1.61 3.50 -9.59
C ILE A 48 -2.26 2.35 -10.38
N PRO A 49 -3.37 2.59 -11.08
CA PRO A 49 -4.04 1.53 -11.84
C PRO A 49 -3.08 0.89 -12.82
N HIS A 50 -3.13 -0.44 -12.93
CA HIS A 50 -2.54 -1.12 -14.08
C HIS A 50 -3.24 -0.60 -15.33
N GLN A 51 -2.56 0.26 -16.10
CA GLN A 51 -2.97 0.55 -17.45
C GLN A 51 -2.76 -0.70 -18.30
N GLN A 52 -3.75 -1.02 -19.13
CA GLN A 52 -3.70 -2.14 -20.06
C GLN A 52 -2.38 -2.09 -20.86
N GLY A 53 -1.51 -3.07 -20.65
CA GLY A 53 -0.21 -3.16 -21.34
C GLY A 53 1.01 -2.73 -20.53
N GLY A 54 0.87 -2.40 -19.24
CA GLY A 54 1.97 -1.90 -18.41
C GLY A 54 3.18 -2.84 -18.23
N CYS A 55 3.02 -4.16 -18.42
CA CYS A 55 4.14 -5.14 -18.48
C CYS A 55 3.90 -6.37 -19.42
N MET A 56 2.88 -6.35 -20.29
CA MET A 56 2.55 -7.36 -21.33
C MET A 56 2.10 -8.79 -20.92
N ALA A 57 1.35 -8.97 -19.83
CA ALA A 57 0.62 -10.23 -19.57
C ALA A 57 -0.73 -9.98 -18.86
N PRO A 58 -1.72 -10.90 -18.96
CA PRO A 58 -3.08 -10.64 -18.48
C PRO A 58 -3.13 -10.58 -16.95
N VAL A 59 -3.82 -9.58 -16.41
CA VAL A 59 -4.23 -9.54 -15.01
C VAL A 59 -5.58 -10.26 -14.89
N GLN A 60 -5.66 -11.31 -14.07
CA GLN A 60 -6.91 -11.88 -13.57
C GLN A 60 -7.08 -11.49 -12.10
#